data_AF-A0A8H5PU50-F1
#
_entry.id   AF-A0A8H5PU50-F1
#
_cell.length_a   1.000
_cell.length_b   1.000
_cell.length_c   1.000
_cell.angle_alpha   90.00
_cell.angle_beta   90.00
_cell.angle_gamma   90.00
#
_symmetry.space_group_name_H-M   'P 1'
#
loop_
_entity.id
_entity.type
_entity.pdbx_description
1 polymer ?
#
loop_
_entity_poly.entity_id
_entity_poly.type
_entity_poly.pdbx_seq_one_letter_code
_entity_poly.pdbx_strand_id
1 'polypeptide(L)'
;MASAEAFKELPRDLAAVDVKGMTYVFFINSDHQLCYLQSPGPETNDYEPQLVKSKDGDLKVKCGSRQIAAVAWQGKNGQEIRIYCIASDKGKCENRGYIQEVAFSSSTGWEHGVFGYKEEGRAYVDKDASLTASVHDWGNKADIKVFASGKGENGRPKVTMHQYSYGSREWQGKVISNKAANW
;
A
#
# COMPACT_ATOMS: atom_id res chain seq x y z
N MET A 1 8.31 23.84 9.19
CA MET A 1 7.79 23.26 10.45
C MET A 1 6.61 22.37 10.11
N ALA A 2 6.87 21.09 9.88
CA ALA A 2 5.84 20.06 9.67
C ALA A 2 6.18 18.89 10.60
N SER A 3 6.08 19.07 11.91
CA SER A 3 6.57 18.02 12.84
C SER A 3 5.68 17.71 14.05
N ALA A 4 4.65 18.50 14.36
CA ALA A 4 3.80 18.24 15.52
C ALA A 4 2.38 17.75 15.19
N GLU A 5 1.83 18.08 14.03
CA GLU A 5 0.42 17.76 13.73
C GLU A 5 0.20 16.35 13.16
N ALA A 6 1.20 15.73 12.53
CA ALA A 6 1.06 14.42 11.90
C ALA A 6 0.91 13.25 12.90
N PHE A 7 1.31 13.45 14.16
CA PHE A 7 1.36 12.38 15.18
C PHE A 7 0.50 12.72 16.41
N LYS A 8 -0.71 13.27 16.23
CA LYS A 8 -1.67 13.42 17.33
C LYS A 8 -2.04 12.05 17.95
N GLU A 9 -1.97 11.00 17.15
CA GLU A 9 -2.07 9.60 17.55
C GLU A 9 -0.85 8.81 17.05
N LEU A 10 -0.52 7.72 17.75
CA LEU A 10 0.48 6.77 17.29
C LEU A 10 0.04 6.13 15.95
N PRO A 11 0.95 5.99 14.96
CA PRO A 11 0.68 5.20 13.78
C PRO A 11 0.37 3.76 14.19
N ARG A 12 -0.75 3.23 13.69
CA ARG A 12 -1.24 1.91 14.10
C ARG A 12 -0.71 0.77 13.23
N ASP A 13 -0.09 1.10 12.11
CA ASP A 13 0.54 0.16 11.19
C ASP A 13 1.66 0.85 10.42
N LEU A 14 2.66 0.07 10.02
CA LEU A 14 3.87 0.53 9.36
C LEU A 14 4.23 -0.46 8.25
N ALA A 15 4.60 0.06 7.09
CA ALA A 15 5.25 -0.72 6.05
C ALA A 15 6.61 -0.10 5.74
N ALA A 16 7.66 -0.92 5.69
CA ALA A 16 9.00 -0.44 5.37
C ALA A 16 9.52 -1.11 4.11
N VAL A 17 10.29 -0.37 3.33
CA VAL A 17 11.07 -0.89 2.20
C VAL A 17 12.47 -0.33 2.26
N ASP A 18 13.43 -1.14 1.84
CA ASP A 18 14.80 -0.70 1.60
C ASP A 18 15.11 -0.86 0.11
N VAL A 19 15.55 0.22 -0.53
CA VAL A 19 15.93 0.21 -1.94
C VAL A 19 17.11 1.15 -2.14
N LYS A 20 18.18 0.62 -2.74
CA LYS A 20 19.42 1.36 -3.03
C LYS A 20 20.06 2.04 -1.80
N GLY A 21 19.95 1.42 -0.63
CA GLY A 21 20.52 1.95 0.61
C GLY A 21 19.73 3.13 1.20
N MET A 22 18.50 3.33 0.71
CA MET A 22 17.54 4.27 1.25
C MET A 22 16.39 3.47 1.86
N THR A 23 16.11 3.73 3.13
CA THR A 23 14.98 3.13 3.83
C THR A 23 13.80 4.10 3.81
N TYR A 24 12.62 3.59 3.47
CA TYR A 24 11.36 4.33 3.54
C TYR A 24 10.42 3.61 4.51
N VAL A 25 9.81 4.35 5.43
CA VAL A 25 8.80 3.83 6.36
C VAL A 25 7.49 4.56 6.12
N PHE A 26 6.48 3.83 5.65
CA PHE A 26 5.16 4.32 5.33
C PHE A 26 4.19 4.13 6.48
N PHE A 27 3.34 5.13 6.70
CA PHE A 27 2.36 5.14 7.78
C PHE A 27 1.15 6.02 7.44
N ILE A 28 0.04 5.82 8.16
CA ILE A 28 -1.13 6.70 8.07
C ILE A 28 -1.13 7.63 9.28
N ASN A 29 -1.24 8.93 9.04
CA ASN A 29 -1.31 9.95 10.10
C ASN A 29 -2.71 10.07 10.70
N SER A 30 -2.86 10.93 11.72
CA SER A 30 -4.14 11.14 12.41
C SER A 30 -5.24 11.75 11.53
N ASP A 31 -4.88 12.41 10.43
CA ASP A 31 -5.81 12.99 9.46
C ASP A 31 -6.16 12.03 8.30
N HIS A 32 -5.83 10.73 8.46
CA HIS A 32 -6.08 9.68 7.48
C HIS A 32 -5.36 9.89 6.14
N GLN A 33 -4.14 10.43 6.21
CA GLN A 33 -3.29 10.65 5.05
C GLN A 33 -2.10 9.71 5.06
N LEU A 34 -1.68 9.28 3.86
CA LEU A 34 -0.48 8.46 3.68
C LEU A 34 0.77 9.33 3.79
N CYS A 35 1.66 8.97 4.71
CA CYS A 35 2.92 9.64 4.97
C CYS A 35 4.09 8.65 4.84
N TYR A 36 5.30 9.19 4.75
CA TYR A 36 6.53 8.41 4.81
C TYR A 36 7.64 9.14 5.57
N LEU A 37 8.49 8.34 6.20
CA LEU A 37 9.82 8.70 6.64
C LEU A 37 10.81 8.23 5.57
N GLN A 38 11.81 9.05 5.25
CA GLN A 38 12.89 8.68 4.32
C GLN A 38 14.22 8.84 5.05
N SER A 39 15.09 7.83 4.93
CA SER A 39 16.43 7.92 5.49
C SER A 39 17.20 9.07 4.83
N PRO A 40 18.00 9.86 5.57
CA PRO A 40 18.84 10.90 4.95
C PRO A 40 20.03 10.32 4.18
N GLY A 41 20.24 9.01 4.27
CA GLY A 41 21.31 8.25 3.63
C GLY A 41 21.35 6.82 4.20
N PRO A 42 22.49 6.11 4.10
CA PRO A 42 22.66 4.79 4.69
C PRO A 42 22.85 4.82 6.22
N GLU A 43 22.94 6.00 6.81
CA GLU A 43 23.13 6.20 8.25
C GLU A 43 21.80 6.15 9.03
N THR A 44 21.89 6.03 10.36
CA THR A 44 20.73 5.92 11.26
C THR A 44 20.27 7.27 11.84
N ASN A 45 20.61 8.38 11.18
CA ASN A 45 20.18 9.72 11.60
C ASN A 45 18.64 9.86 11.52
N ASP A 46 18.07 10.85 12.21
CA ASP A 46 16.63 11.08 12.28
C ASP A 46 15.97 11.27 10.90
N TYR A 47 14.77 10.70 10.76
CA TYR A 47 14.01 10.70 9.52
C TYR A 47 12.91 11.75 9.63
N GLU A 48 12.82 12.65 8.65
CA GLU A 48 11.78 13.67 8.63
C GLU A 48 10.50 13.16 7.95
N PRO A 49 9.32 13.40 8.54
CA PRO A 49 8.05 12.97 7.96
C PRO A 49 7.66 13.82 6.74
N GLN A 50 7.20 13.13 5.70
CA GLN A 50 6.73 13.71 4.46
C GLN A 50 5.35 13.17 4.11
N LEU A 51 4.49 14.03 3.56
CA LEU A 51 3.19 13.64 3.03
C LEU A 51 3.36 13.06 1.63
N VAL A 52 2.72 11.92 1.34
CA VAL A 52 2.63 11.43 -0.03
C VAL A 52 1.63 12.31 -0.80
N LYS A 53 2.13 13.13 -1.71
CA LYS A 53 1.33 14.01 -2.57
C LYS A 53 1.25 13.44 -3.98
N SER A 54 0.09 12.91 -4.35
CA SER A 54 -0.16 12.49 -5.73
C SER A 54 -0.42 13.71 -6.62
N LYS A 55 -0.02 13.63 -7.89
CA LYS A 55 -0.31 14.68 -8.89
C LYS A 55 -1.80 14.87 -9.14
N ASP A 56 -2.59 13.82 -8.99
CA ASP A 56 -4.03 13.81 -9.30
C ASP A 56 -4.91 14.21 -8.11
N GLY A 57 -4.30 14.67 -7.01
CA GLY A 57 -4.99 15.13 -5.80
C GLY A 57 -4.66 14.34 -4.55
N ASP A 58 -5.45 14.56 -3.50
CA ASP A 58 -5.19 13.98 -2.18
C ASP A 58 -5.57 12.49 -2.13
N LEU A 59 -4.58 11.67 -1.77
CA LEU A 59 -4.76 10.25 -1.48
C LEU A 59 -5.53 10.08 -0.17
N LYS A 60 -6.83 9.83 -0.25
CA LYS A 60 -7.65 9.60 0.96
C LYS A 60 -7.63 8.14 1.37
N VAL A 61 -7.11 7.88 2.56
CA VAL A 61 -7.19 6.57 3.19
C VAL A 61 -8.47 6.51 4.01
N LYS A 62 -9.11 5.35 4.01
CA LYS A 62 -10.34 5.11 4.77
C LYS A 62 -10.10 5.33 6.26
N CYS A 63 -10.93 6.15 6.91
CA CYS A 63 -10.84 6.35 8.36
C CYS A 63 -10.92 5.01 9.10
N GLY A 64 -10.07 4.85 10.12
CA GLY A 64 -10.02 3.63 10.92
C GLY A 64 -9.48 2.41 10.18
N SER A 65 -9.15 2.51 8.89
CA SER A 65 -8.29 1.52 8.24
C SER A 65 -6.88 1.65 8.78
N ARG A 66 -6.24 0.50 8.97
CA ARG A 66 -4.96 0.34 9.67
C ARG A 66 -3.99 -0.48 8.84
N GLN A 67 -4.11 -0.48 7.53
CA GLN A 67 -3.45 -1.49 6.71
C GLN A 67 -2.65 -0.83 5.61
N ILE A 68 -1.34 -1.04 5.67
CA ILE A 68 -0.39 -0.64 4.65
C ILE A 68 0.47 -1.85 4.31
N ALA A 69 0.74 -2.02 3.03
CA ALA A 69 1.83 -2.86 2.57
C ALA A 69 2.67 -2.07 1.57
N ALA A 70 3.95 -2.35 1.48
CA ALA A 70 4.82 -1.69 0.52
C ALA A 70 5.83 -2.68 -0.07
N VAL A 71 6.19 -2.45 -1.32
CA VAL A 71 7.28 -3.15 -2.01
C VAL A 71 8.10 -2.15 -2.79
N ALA A 72 9.39 -2.44 -2.96
CA ALA A 72 10.28 -1.63 -3.78
C ALA A 72 11.21 -2.52 -4.60
N TRP A 73 11.64 -2.00 -5.75
CA TRP A 73 12.62 -2.65 -6.62
C TRP A 73 13.38 -1.61 -7.45
N GLN A 74 14.42 -2.06 -8.16
CA GLN A 74 15.14 -1.21 -9.09
C GLN A 74 14.49 -1.25 -10.48
N GLY A 75 13.81 -0.18 -10.86
CA GLY A 75 13.30 0.00 -12.21
C GLY A 75 14.36 0.45 -13.20
N LYS A 76 13.99 0.48 -14.49
CA LYS A 76 14.84 0.99 -15.58
C LYS A 76 15.26 2.45 -15.38
N ASN A 77 14.38 3.26 -14.82
CA ASN A 77 14.55 4.72 -14.70
C ASN A 77 14.88 5.18 -13.27
N GLY A 78 15.20 4.25 -12.37
CA GLY A 78 15.44 4.56 -10.96
C GLY A 78 14.69 3.63 -10.02
N GLN A 79 14.54 4.05 -8.77
CA GLN A 79 13.81 3.28 -7.77
C GLN A 79 12.31 3.29 -8.08
N GLU A 80 11.67 2.15 -7.84
CA GLU A 80 10.22 2.00 -7.93
C GLU A 80 9.71 1.58 -6.56
N ILE A 81 8.66 2.24 -6.07
CA ILE A 81 7.98 1.87 -4.84
C ILE A 81 6.49 1.74 -5.15
N ARG A 82 5.84 0.73 -4.59
CA ARG A 82 4.38 0.59 -4.61
C ARG A 82 3.90 0.42 -3.19
N ILE A 83 2.90 1.21 -2.82
CA ILE A 83 2.25 1.19 -1.53
C ILE A 83 0.80 0.77 -1.75
N TYR A 84 0.33 -0.16 -0.93
CA TYR A 84 -1.04 -0.64 -0.92
C TYR A 84 -1.68 -0.21 0.39
N CYS A 85 -2.78 0.52 0.31
CA CYS A 85 -3.55 0.94 1.47
C CYS A 85 -5.04 0.84 1.15
N ILE A 86 -5.90 1.08 2.15
CA ILE A 86 -7.35 0.98 1.96
C ILE A 86 -7.96 2.36 1.71
N ALA A 87 -8.53 2.55 0.53
CA ALA A 87 -9.39 3.69 0.25
C ALA A 87 -10.83 3.38 0.68
N SER A 88 -11.61 4.44 0.90
CA SER A 88 -13.04 4.30 1.15
C SER A 88 -13.81 4.41 -0.14
N ASP A 89 -14.72 3.47 -0.36
CA ASP A 89 -15.65 3.55 -1.48
C ASP A 89 -16.46 4.86 -1.39
N LYS A 90 -16.59 5.57 -2.51
CA LYS A 90 -17.24 6.89 -2.60
C LYS A 90 -16.76 7.95 -1.57
N GLY A 91 -15.54 7.80 -1.04
CA GLY A 91 -14.88 8.81 -0.21
C GLY A 91 -15.43 9.00 1.21
N LYS A 92 -16.36 8.14 1.69
CA LYS A 92 -16.93 8.27 3.04
C LYS A 92 -16.58 7.09 3.93
N CYS A 93 -16.24 7.35 5.19
CA CYS A 93 -15.62 6.37 6.07
C CYS A 93 -16.52 5.23 6.56
N GLU A 94 -17.83 5.35 6.40
CA GLU A 94 -18.82 4.29 6.64
C GLU A 94 -18.92 3.27 5.50
N ASN A 95 -18.45 3.62 4.30
CA ASN A 95 -18.60 2.76 3.12
C ASN A 95 -17.67 1.54 3.17
N ARG A 96 -17.74 0.67 2.17
CA ARG A 96 -16.78 -0.45 2.08
C ARG A 96 -15.37 0.07 1.82
N GLY A 97 -14.37 -0.67 2.31
CA GLY A 97 -12.97 -0.40 1.99
C GLY A 97 -12.53 -1.20 0.77
N TYR A 98 -11.63 -0.64 -0.04
CA TYR A 98 -10.97 -1.37 -1.12
C TYR A 98 -9.48 -1.08 -1.15
N ILE A 99 -8.69 -2.03 -1.65
CA ILE A 99 -7.25 -1.85 -1.80
C ILE A 99 -6.99 -0.87 -2.95
N GLN A 100 -6.22 0.18 -2.69
CA GLN A 100 -5.68 1.09 -3.69
C GLN A 100 -4.16 0.99 -3.72
N GLU A 101 -3.58 1.22 -4.89
CA GLU A 101 -2.14 1.37 -5.09
C GLU A 101 -1.75 2.83 -5.22
N VAL A 102 -0.63 3.17 -4.59
CA VAL A 102 0.08 4.43 -4.74
C VAL A 102 1.48 4.09 -5.25
N ALA A 103 1.87 4.70 -6.36
CA ALA A 103 3.11 4.39 -7.05
C ALA A 103 4.11 5.55 -6.93
N PHE A 104 5.37 5.21 -6.71
CA PHE A 104 6.49 6.11 -6.90
C PHE A 104 7.38 5.59 -8.02
N SER A 105 7.76 6.49 -8.93
CA SER A 105 8.95 6.30 -9.77
C SER A 105 9.87 7.51 -9.62
N SER A 106 11.18 7.30 -9.77
CA SER A 106 12.15 8.42 -9.81
C SER A 106 11.85 9.45 -10.90
N SER A 107 11.15 9.06 -11.97
CA SER A 107 10.80 9.96 -13.08
C SER A 107 9.52 10.76 -12.87
N THR A 108 8.53 10.19 -12.20
CA THR A 108 7.18 10.78 -12.08
C THR A 108 6.88 11.28 -10.68
N GLY A 109 7.63 10.87 -9.66
CA GLY A 109 7.29 11.07 -8.27
C GLY A 109 6.12 10.18 -7.85
N TRP A 110 5.31 10.65 -6.90
CA TRP A 110 4.14 9.94 -6.41
C TRP A 110 2.91 10.14 -7.31
N GLU A 111 2.24 9.04 -7.63
CA GLU A 111 1.02 9.01 -8.45
C GLU A 111 0.07 7.88 -8.01
N HIS A 112 -1.16 7.89 -8.51
CA HIS A 112 -2.04 6.73 -8.35
C HIS A 112 -1.51 5.54 -9.16
N GLY A 113 -1.42 4.39 -8.49
CA GLY A 113 -1.17 3.14 -9.18
C GLY A 113 -2.42 2.64 -9.91
N VAL A 114 -2.26 1.58 -10.69
CA VAL A 114 -3.34 1.02 -11.50
C VAL A 114 -4.29 0.17 -10.66
N PHE A 115 -3.81 -0.40 -9.56
CA PHE A 115 -4.62 -1.27 -8.72
C PHE A 115 -5.65 -0.49 -7.90
N GLY A 116 -6.94 -0.80 -8.08
CA GLY A 116 -8.04 -0.17 -7.37
C GLY A 116 -8.39 1.26 -7.82
N TYR A 117 -7.71 1.79 -8.85
CA TYR A 117 -7.97 3.13 -9.37
C TYR A 117 -9.35 3.24 -10.02
N LYS A 118 -9.64 2.35 -10.98
CA LYS A 118 -10.98 2.22 -11.59
C LYS A 118 -11.94 1.54 -10.65
N GLU A 119 -13.23 1.87 -10.75
CA GLU A 119 -14.27 1.24 -9.94
C GLU A 119 -14.48 -0.22 -10.34
N GLU A 120 -14.43 -0.52 -11.63
CA GLU A 120 -14.44 -1.88 -12.13
C GLU A 120 -13.18 -2.63 -11.69
N GLY A 121 -13.36 -3.70 -10.91
CA GLY A 121 -12.25 -4.55 -10.45
C GLY A 121 -11.61 -4.12 -9.13
N ARG A 122 -12.22 -3.18 -8.38
CA ARG A 122 -11.77 -2.89 -6.99
C ARG A 122 -11.76 -4.15 -6.14
N ALA A 123 -10.64 -4.39 -5.47
CA ALA A 123 -10.49 -5.44 -4.48
C ALA A 123 -11.05 -4.96 -3.14
N TYR A 124 -12.34 -5.20 -2.89
CA TYR A 124 -12.96 -4.88 -1.62
C TYR A 124 -12.43 -5.77 -0.50
N VAL A 125 -12.24 -5.17 0.68
CA VAL A 125 -11.75 -5.85 1.87
C VAL A 125 -12.76 -5.76 3.01
N ASP A 126 -12.72 -6.76 3.87
CA ASP A 126 -13.47 -6.75 5.11
C ASP A 126 -12.90 -5.73 6.09
N LYS A 127 -13.73 -5.32 7.05
CA LYS A 127 -13.28 -4.55 8.20
C LYS A 127 -12.20 -5.35 8.94
N ASP A 128 -11.14 -4.66 9.36
CA ASP A 128 -10.02 -5.23 10.12
C ASP A 128 -9.22 -6.31 9.36
N ALA A 129 -9.24 -6.30 8.02
CA ALA A 129 -8.28 -7.06 7.21
C ALA A 129 -6.81 -6.78 7.60
N SER A 130 -5.89 -7.58 7.09
CA SER A 130 -4.45 -7.32 7.12
C SER A 130 -3.96 -7.32 5.69
N LEU A 131 -3.04 -6.43 5.36
CA LEU A 131 -2.37 -6.41 4.07
C LEU A 131 -0.91 -6.84 4.22
N THR A 132 -0.39 -7.49 3.20
CA THR A 132 1.04 -7.63 2.98
C THR A 132 1.30 -7.71 1.49
N ALA A 133 2.51 -7.39 1.05
CA ALA A 133 2.87 -7.42 -0.34
C ALA A 133 4.27 -8.01 -0.51
N SER A 134 4.49 -8.66 -1.65
CA SER A 134 5.79 -9.15 -2.06
C SER A 134 6.04 -8.84 -3.51
N VAL A 135 7.31 -8.69 -3.85
CA VAL A 135 7.76 -8.41 -5.20
C VAL A 135 8.81 -9.44 -5.60
N HIS A 136 8.73 -9.86 -6.86
CA HIS A 136 9.79 -10.61 -7.51
C HIS A 136 10.41 -9.72 -8.58
N ASP A 137 11.67 -9.32 -8.35
CA ASP A 137 12.43 -8.43 -9.22
C ASP A 137 13.22 -9.23 -10.26
N TRP A 138 12.99 -8.91 -11.54
CA TRP A 138 13.69 -9.46 -12.71
C TRP A 138 14.78 -8.48 -13.22
N GLY A 139 15.22 -7.54 -12.40
CA GLY A 139 16.31 -6.57 -12.65
C GLY A 139 15.84 -5.22 -13.20
N ASN A 140 14.81 -5.21 -14.05
CA ASN A 140 14.17 -3.97 -14.53
C ASN A 140 12.64 -4.09 -14.67
N LYS A 141 12.08 -5.19 -14.18
CA LYS A 141 10.68 -5.58 -14.25
C LYS A 141 10.33 -6.27 -12.95
N ALA A 142 9.08 -6.14 -12.53
CA ALA A 142 8.62 -6.73 -11.29
C ALA A 142 7.28 -7.44 -11.49
N ASP A 143 7.17 -8.64 -10.92
CA ASP A 143 5.87 -9.23 -10.61
C ASP A 143 5.53 -8.94 -9.15
N ILE A 144 4.32 -8.47 -8.89
CA ILE A 144 3.90 -8.02 -7.56
C ILE A 144 2.74 -8.89 -7.09
N LYS A 145 2.74 -9.24 -5.81
CA LYS A 145 1.64 -9.94 -5.15
C LYS A 145 1.22 -9.16 -3.93
N VAL A 146 -0.07 -8.86 -3.82
CA VAL A 146 -0.70 -8.24 -2.66
C VAL A 146 -1.63 -9.28 -2.04
N PHE A 147 -1.48 -9.48 -0.74
CA PHE A 147 -2.28 -10.43 0.02
C PHE A 147 -3.17 -9.67 0.98
N ALA A 148 -4.40 -10.13 1.13
CA ALA A 148 -5.33 -9.60 2.10
C ALA A 148 -5.97 -10.74 2.89
N SER A 149 -6.04 -10.59 4.22
CA SER A 149 -6.94 -11.42 5.02
C SER A 149 -8.37 -10.90 4.92
N GLY A 150 -9.34 -11.79 5.09
CA GLY A 150 -10.75 -11.42 5.09
C GLY A 150 -11.64 -12.61 5.41
N LYS A 151 -12.90 -12.52 4.99
CA LYS A 151 -13.94 -13.53 5.19
C LYS A 151 -14.56 -13.92 3.84
N GLY A 152 -14.86 -15.20 3.68
CA GLY A 152 -15.66 -15.72 2.57
C GLY A 152 -17.14 -15.35 2.73
N GLU A 153 -17.95 -15.69 1.73
CA GLU A 153 -19.41 -15.47 1.77
C GLU A 153 -20.09 -16.19 2.95
N ASN A 154 -19.52 -17.32 3.38
CA ASN A 154 -19.96 -18.07 4.56
C ASN A 154 -19.39 -17.53 5.89
N GLY A 155 -18.76 -16.35 5.87
CA GLY A 155 -18.12 -15.72 7.04
C GLY A 155 -16.80 -16.35 7.48
N ARG A 156 -16.32 -17.43 6.84
CA ARG A 156 -15.08 -18.11 7.25
C ARG A 156 -13.85 -17.31 6.86
N PRO A 157 -12.80 -17.27 7.70
CA PRO A 157 -11.52 -16.67 7.36
C PRO A 157 -10.96 -17.17 6.03
N LYS A 158 -10.52 -16.22 5.19
CA LYS A 158 -9.83 -16.48 3.92
C LYS A 158 -8.61 -15.58 3.77
N VAL A 159 -7.73 -15.97 2.86
CA VAL A 159 -6.65 -15.14 2.35
C VAL A 159 -6.80 -15.02 0.83
N THR A 160 -6.86 -13.79 0.34
CA THR A 160 -6.83 -13.49 -1.10
C THR A 160 -5.43 -13.06 -1.51
N MET A 161 -5.12 -13.29 -2.78
CA MET A 161 -3.92 -12.80 -3.44
C MET A 161 -4.35 -12.08 -4.71
N HIS A 162 -3.81 -10.89 -4.92
CA HIS A 162 -3.90 -10.12 -6.15
C HIS A 162 -2.50 -10.03 -6.73
N GLN A 163 -2.31 -10.54 -7.94
CA GLN A 163 -1.02 -10.59 -8.61
C GLN A 163 -1.03 -9.69 -9.84
N TYR A 164 -0.06 -8.82 -9.92
CA TYR A 164 0.34 -8.14 -11.16
C TYR A 164 1.51 -8.90 -11.76
N SER A 165 1.41 -9.25 -13.05
CA SER A 165 2.58 -9.70 -13.79
C SER A 165 3.01 -8.66 -14.81
N TYR A 166 4.32 -8.39 -14.88
CA TYR A 166 4.84 -7.51 -15.91
C TYR A 166 4.53 -8.02 -17.33
N GLY A 167 4.43 -9.35 -17.50
CA GLY A 167 4.13 -9.99 -18.77
C GLY A 167 2.70 -9.70 -19.26
N SER A 168 1.70 -9.78 -18.38
CA SER A 168 0.29 -9.52 -18.72
C SER A 168 -0.09 -8.05 -18.60
N ARG A 169 0.62 -7.27 -17.77
CA ARG A 169 0.27 -5.90 -17.39
C ARG A 169 -1.14 -5.75 -16.80
N GLU A 170 -1.62 -6.82 -16.20
CA GLU A 170 -2.95 -6.91 -15.61
C GLU A 170 -2.89 -7.48 -14.20
N TRP A 171 -3.81 -7.01 -13.36
CA TRP A 171 -4.04 -7.55 -12.03
C TRP A 171 -5.00 -8.74 -12.10
N GLN A 172 -4.63 -9.84 -11.47
CA GLN A 172 -5.44 -11.04 -11.34
C GLN A 172 -5.63 -11.41 -9.87
N GLY A 173 -6.87 -11.61 -9.45
CA GLY A 173 -7.22 -11.96 -8.08
C GLY A 173 -7.62 -13.43 -7.92
N LYS A 174 -7.21 -14.06 -6.82
CA LYS A 174 -7.75 -15.37 -6.40
C LYS A 174 -7.74 -15.54 -4.88
N VAL A 175 -8.61 -16.41 -4.38
CA VAL A 175 -8.52 -16.92 -3.02
C VAL A 175 -7.43 -17.99 -2.97
N ILE A 176 -6.45 -17.84 -2.08
CA ILE A 176 -5.33 -18.80 -1.95
C ILE A 176 -5.46 -19.72 -0.74
N SER A 177 -6.28 -19.34 0.25
CA SER A 177 -6.60 -20.21 1.38
C SER A 177 -7.97 -19.88 1.95
N ASN A 178 -8.80 -20.92 2.11
CA ASN A 178 -10.01 -20.92 2.94
C ASN A 178 -9.82 -21.77 4.21
N LYS A 179 -8.59 -22.25 4.44
CA LYS A 179 -8.26 -23.18 5.53
C LYS A 179 -7.70 -22.46 6.77
N ALA A 180 -7.49 -21.15 6.70
CA ALA A 180 -7.03 -20.34 7.84
C ALA A 180 -7.97 -20.45 9.06
N ALA A 181 -9.23 -20.83 8.84
CA ALA A 181 -10.21 -21.08 9.90
C ALA A 181 -9.97 -22.35 10.73
N ASN A 182 -9.10 -23.26 10.27
CA ASN A 182 -8.84 -24.55 10.91
C ASN A 182 -7.49 -24.59 11.65
N TRP A 183 -6.89 -23.43 11.92
CA TRP A 183 -5.64 -23.28 12.66
C TRP A 183 -5.91 -22.78 14.07
#